data_AF-A0A844UCW9-F1
#
_entry.id   AF-A0A844UCW9-F1
#
_cell.length_a   1.000
_cell.length_b   1.000
_cell.length_c   1.000
_cell.angle_alpha   90.00
_cell.angle_beta   90.00
_cell.angle_gamma   90.00
#
_symmetry.space_group_name_H-M   'P 1'
#
loop_
_entity.id
_entity.type
_entity.pdbx_description
1 polymer ?
#
loop_
_entity_poly.entity_id
_entity_poly.type
_entity_poly.pdbx_seq_one_letter_code
_entity_poly.pdbx_strand_id
1 'polypeptide(L)'
;MEKIVVTKLVPKGYAALTLYPFIFVRKEEHKQNKILLNHERIHLRQQKRLFVIGFLIWYLLEYLFLLLKFRNHDKAYRNISFEKEAYTN
;
A
#
# COMPACT_ATOMS: atom_id res chain seq x y z
N MET A 1 -14.53 -6.19 -9.22
CA MET A 1 -15.02 -6.10 -7.84
C MET A 1 -13.81 -6.25 -6.93
N GLU A 2 -13.50 -5.25 -6.11
CA GLU A 2 -12.51 -5.37 -5.04
C GLU A 2 -13.06 -6.28 -3.93
N LYS A 3 -12.21 -7.11 -3.33
CA LYS A 3 -12.60 -8.00 -2.22
C LYS A 3 -11.82 -7.62 -0.97
N ILE A 4 -12.52 -7.23 0.08
CA ILE A 4 -11.90 -6.91 1.37
C ILE A 4 -11.90 -8.16 2.24
N VAL A 5 -10.72 -8.57 2.71
CA VAL A 5 -10.50 -9.76 3.53
C VAL A 5 -9.92 -9.34 4.87
N VAL A 6 -10.48 -9.82 5.98
CA VAL A 6 -9.87 -9.59 7.30
C VAL A 6 -8.93 -10.73 7.60
N THR A 7 -7.69 -10.40 7.92
CA THR A 7 -6.69 -11.42 8.21
C THR A 7 -5.64 -10.93 9.18
N LYS A 8 -5.17 -11.84 10.04
CA LYS A 8 -4.02 -11.61 10.92
C LYS A 8 -2.68 -11.69 10.19
N LEU A 9 -2.69 -12.01 8.88
CA LEU A 9 -1.50 -12.04 8.03
C LEU A 9 -0.92 -10.64 7.76
N VAL A 10 -1.71 -9.58 7.94
CA VAL A 10 -1.19 -8.20 7.88
C VAL A 10 -0.18 -8.01 9.02
N PRO A 11 1.10 -7.68 8.72
CA PRO A 11 2.14 -7.57 9.74
C PRO A 11 1.81 -6.58 10.85
N LYS A 12 2.35 -6.83 12.05
CA LYS A 12 2.23 -5.87 13.18
C LYS A 12 2.86 -4.54 12.77
N GLY A 13 2.11 -3.45 12.89
CA GLY A 13 2.52 -2.11 12.46
C GLY A 13 1.77 -1.58 11.25
N TYR A 14 1.07 -2.43 10.50
CA TYR A 14 0.27 -2.05 9.34
C TYR A 14 -1.22 -2.30 9.60
N ALA A 15 -2.06 -1.38 9.12
CA ALA A 15 -3.52 -1.48 9.26
C ALA A 15 -4.14 -2.31 8.13
N ALA A 16 -3.57 -2.20 6.93
CA ALA A 16 -3.98 -2.93 5.75
C ALA A 16 -2.80 -3.22 4.81
N LEU A 17 -3.04 -4.08 3.83
CA LEU A 17 -2.14 -4.42 2.73
C LEU A 17 -2.98 -4.71 1.48
N THR A 18 -2.54 -4.21 0.33
CA THR A 18 -3.22 -4.46 -0.95
C THR A 18 -2.42 -5.37 -1.87
N LEU A 19 -3.07 -6.43 -2.35
CA LEU A 19 -2.58 -7.27 -3.45
C LEU A 19 -3.75 -7.59 -4.36
N TYR A 20 -3.73 -7.05 -5.57
CA TYR A 20 -4.84 -7.13 -6.51
C TYR A 20 -5.33 -8.57 -6.71
N PRO A 21 -6.65 -8.83 -6.65
CA PRO A 21 -7.77 -7.87 -6.48
C PRO A 21 -8.23 -7.66 -5.01
N PHE A 22 -7.41 -8.01 -4.03
CA PHE A 22 -7.76 -8.06 -2.61
C PHE A 22 -7.17 -6.90 -1.79
N ILE A 23 -7.96 -6.43 -0.83
CA ILE A 23 -7.50 -5.55 0.25
C ILE A 23 -7.56 -6.36 1.53
N PHE A 24 -6.41 -6.59 2.15
CA PHE A 24 -6.30 -7.26 3.43
C PHE A 24 -6.32 -6.22 4.53
N VAL A 25 -7.28 -6.30 5.44
CA VAL A 25 -7.32 -5.44 6.64
C VAL A 25 -7.02 -6.28 7.88
N ARG A 26 -6.31 -5.70 8.83
CA ARG A 26 -5.87 -6.44 10.02
C ARG A 26 -7.01 -6.72 11.01
N LYS A 27 -8.01 -5.85 11.05
CA LYS A 27 -9.14 -5.89 11.99
C LYS A 27 -10.41 -5.43 11.28
N GLU A 28 -11.56 -5.88 11.79
CA GLU A 28 -12.88 -5.46 11.29
C GLU A 28 -13.09 -3.94 11.41
N GLU A 29 -12.61 -3.31 12.48
CA GLU A 29 -12.71 -1.85 12.69
C GLU A 29 -12.07 -1.04 11.55
N HIS A 30 -11.03 -1.57 10.90
CA HIS A 30 -10.36 -0.89 9.80
C HIS A 30 -11.20 -0.82 8.52
N LYS A 31 -12.23 -1.68 8.37
CA LYS A 31 -13.18 -1.57 7.24
C LYS A 31 -14.03 -0.31 7.30
N GLN A 32 -14.20 0.28 8.49
CA GLN A 32 -15.01 1.50 8.65
C GLN A 32 -14.18 2.76 8.38
N ASN A 33 -12.84 2.63 8.32
CA ASN A 33 -11.96 3.75 8.04
C ASN A 33 -11.93 4.05 6.52
N LYS A 34 -12.73 5.04 6.12
CA LYS A 34 -12.83 5.47 4.72
C LYS A 34 -11.51 5.96 4.12
N ILE A 35 -10.66 6.61 4.93
CA ILE A 35 -9.36 7.14 4.48
C ILE A 35 -8.43 5.96 4.16
N LEU A 36 -8.32 5.01 5.09
CA LEU A 36 -7.52 3.80 4.88
C LEU A 36 -8.01 3.02 3.66
N LEU A 37 -9.32 2.79 3.54
CA LEU A 37 -9.85 2.07 2.38
C LEU A 37 -9.63 2.82 1.06
N ASN A 38 -9.66 4.15 1.06
CA ASN A 38 -9.36 4.94 -0.13
C ASN A 38 -7.89 4.78 -0.55
N HIS A 39 -6.97 4.86 0.40
CA HIS A 39 -5.56 4.61 0.22
C HIS A 39 -5.30 3.23 -0.43
N GLU A 40 -5.89 2.17 0.13
CA GLU A 40 -5.77 0.80 -0.41
C GLU A 40 -6.41 0.66 -1.81
N ARG A 41 -7.51 1.35 -2.10
CA ARG A 41 -8.11 1.39 -3.45
C ARG A 41 -7.22 2.07 -4.47
N ILE A 42 -6.47 3.10 -4.06
CA ILE A 42 -5.48 3.74 -4.92
C ILE A 42 -4.39 2.73 -5.27
N HIS A 43 -3.90 1.96 -4.31
CA HIS A 43 -2.96 0.86 -4.59
C HIS A 43 -3.54 -0.20 -5.55
N LEU A 44 -4.81 -0.59 -5.41
CA LEU A 44 -5.45 -1.48 -6.40
C LEU A 44 -5.46 -0.87 -7.80
N ARG A 45 -5.74 0.44 -7.92
CA ARG A 45 -5.71 1.15 -9.20
C ARG A 45 -4.30 1.21 -9.76
N GLN A 46 -3.29 1.51 -8.94
CA GLN A 46 -1.88 1.53 -9.34
C GLN A 46 -1.41 0.15 -9.82
N GLN A 47 -1.71 -0.92 -9.07
CA GLN A 47 -1.41 -2.31 -9.45
C GLN A 47 -2.10 -2.72 -10.74
N LYS A 48 -3.33 -2.26 -10.99
CA LYS A 48 -4.03 -2.49 -12.26
C LYS A 48 -3.39 -1.70 -13.41
N ARG A 49 -3.00 -0.44 -13.18
CA ARG A 49 -2.40 0.45 -14.20
C ARG A 49 -1.05 -0.05 -14.69
N LEU A 50 -0.20 -0.54 -13.78
CA LEU A 50 1.17 -0.99 -14.09
C LEU A 50 1.28 -2.49 -14.29
N PHE A 51 0.16 -3.23 -14.20
CA PHE A 51 0.15 -4.66 -13.88
C PHE A 51 0.82 -4.95 -12.53
N VAL A 52 0.36 -6.00 -11.83
CA VAL A 52 0.81 -6.28 -10.45
C VAL A 52 2.34 -6.37 -10.37
N ILE A 53 2.97 -7.00 -11.36
CA ILE A 53 4.42 -7.16 -11.43
C ILE A 53 5.13 -5.82 -11.65
N GLY A 54 4.63 -4.97 -12.56
CA GLY A 54 5.24 -3.67 -12.83
C GLY A 54 5.16 -2.73 -11.62
N PHE A 55 4.03 -2.76 -10.90
CA PHE A 55 3.89 -2.04 -9.64
C PHE A 55 4.93 -2.51 -8.60
N LEU A 56 5.05 -3.82 -8.38
CA LEU A 56 5.98 -4.37 -7.38
C LEU A 56 7.43 -4.01 -7.68
N ILE A 57 7.85 -4.13 -8.95
CA ILE A 57 9.22 -3.80 -9.37
C ILE A 57 9.50 -2.32 -9.13
N TRP A 58 8.63 -1.42 -9.62
CA TRP A 58 8.86 0.01 -9.49
C TRP A 58 8.81 0.48 -8.03
N TYR A 59 7.85 -0.04 -7.26
CA TYR A 59 7.70 0.26 -5.84
C TYR A 59 8.96 -0.12 -5.07
N LEU A 60 9.48 -1.34 -5.29
CA LEU A 60 10.67 -1.81 -4.60
C LEU A 60 11.92 -1.02 -5.00
N LEU A 61 12.09 -0.74 -6.30
CA LEU A 61 13.23 0.05 -6.79
C LEU A 61 13.25 1.45 -6.18
N GLU A 62 12.10 2.14 -6.19
CA GLU A 62 11.97 3.46 -5.59
C GLU A 62 12.22 3.41 -4.09
N TYR A 63 11.65 2.43 -3.39
CA TYR A 63 11.88 2.24 -1.96
C TYR A 63 13.36 2.04 -1.62
N LEU A 64 14.06 1.15 -2.33
CA LEU A 64 15.49 0.88 -2.09
C LEU A 64 16.33 2.13 -2.35
N PHE A 65 16.07 2.85 -3.43
CA PHE A 65 16.75 4.11 -3.73
C PHE A 65 16.54 5.16 -2.63
N LEU A 66 15.29 5.34 -2.19
CA LEU A 66 14.96 6.29 -1.12
C LEU A 66 15.48 5.85 0.24
N LEU A 67 15.57 4.54 0.50
CA LEU A 67 16.16 3.99 1.72
C LEU A 67 17.66 4.27 1.77
N LEU A 68 18.38 4.10 0.66
CA LEU A 68 19.79 4.49 0.56
C LEU A 68 19.97 6.00 0.76
N LYS A 69 19.08 6.82 0.19
CA LYS A 69 19.13 8.29 0.29
C LYS A 69 18.84 8.81 1.70
N PHE A 70 17.79 8.31 2.35
CA PHE A 70 17.32 8.85 3.63
C PHE A 70 17.84 8.09 4.84
N ARG A 71 18.31 6.85 4.66
CA ARG A 71 18.78 5.96 5.74
C ARG A 71 17.77 5.79 6.88
N ASN A 72 16.49 5.97 6.58
CA ASN A 72 15.37 5.90 7.51
C ASN A 72 14.16 5.28 6.82
N HIS A 73 13.64 4.18 7.37
CA HIS A 73 12.56 3.40 6.75
C HIS A 73 11.25 4.19 6.61
N ASP A 74 10.80 4.90 7.65
CA ASP A 74 9.54 5.67 7.62
C ASP A 74 9.65 6.82 6.62
N LYS A 75 10.78 7.54 6.62
CA LYS A 75 11.02 8.63 5.67
C LYS A 75 11.10 8.13 4.23
N ALA A 76 11.76 7.00 3.98
CA ALA A 76 11.83 6.40 2.65
C ALA A 76 10.45 5.95 2.17
N TYR A 77 9.71 5.21 3.00
CA TYR A 77 8.36 4.74 2.71
C TYR A 77 7.40 5.87 2.36
N ARG A 78 7.29 6.90 3.21
CA ARG A 78 6.43 8.08 2.95
C ARG A 78 6.85 8.86 1.71
N ASN A 79 8.07 8.66 1.22
CA ASN A 79 8.57 9.37 0.05
C ASN A 79 8.36 8.64 -1.27
N ILE A 80 7.94 7.37 -1.26
CA ILE A 80 7.58 6.61 -2.47
C ILE A 80 6.45 7.34 -3.19
N SER A 81 6.56 7.50 -4.51
CA SER A 81 5.59 8.23 -5.32
C SER A 81 4.18 7.62 -5.21
N PHE A 82 4.10 6.29 -5.18
CA PHE A 82 2.83 5.57 -4.99
C PHE A 82 2.18 5.84 -3.64
N GLU A 83 2.97 5.88 -2.57
CA GLU A 83 2.50 6.19 -1.22
C GLU A 83 2.03 7.64 -1.13
N LYS A 84 2.77 8.59 -1.72
CA LYS A 84 2.38 10.01 -1.76
C LYS A 84 1.05 10.20 -2.49
N GLU A 85 0.87 9.56 -3.65
CA GLU A 85 -0.39 9.58 -4.38
C GLU A 85 -1.53 9.02 -3.49
N ALA A 86 -1.29 7.89 -2.83
CA ALA A 86 -2.28 7.23 -1.97
C ALA A 86 -2.62 8.01 -0.70
N TYR A 87 -1.71 8.82 -0.15
CA TYR A 87 -1.97 9.68 1.02
C TYR A 87 -2.59 11.03 0.68
N THR A 88 -2.43 11.50 -0.57
CA THR A 88 -2.89 12.84 -1.00
C THR A 88 -4.31 12.82 -1.61
N ASN A 89 -4.88 11.63 -1.84
CA ASN A 89 -6.21 11.43 -2.42
C ASN A 89 -7.15 10.74 -1.44
#